data_AF-A0A212ACG5-F1
#
_entry.id   AF-A0A212ACG5-F1
#
_cell.length_a   1.000
_cell.length_b   1.000
_cell.length_c   1.000
_cell.angle_alpha   90.00
_cell.angle_beta   90.00
_cell.angle_gamma   90.00
#
_symmetry.space_group_name_H-M   'P 1'
#
loop_
_entity.id
_entity.type
_entity.pdbx_description
1 polymer ?
#
loop_
_entity_poly.entity_id
_entity_poly.type
_entity_poly.pdbx_seq_one_letter_code
_entity_poly.pdbx_strand_id
1 'polypeptide(L)'
;MSDEDYGYYGVSEMDLWRLADCFSVINAATLIAGLWPGERGYDEQYDSYFFRPDRTGEKLSRFSAVLQSMKASILSNKLEARMAFPSRIRNGSEDTGSYQSDELHIPQLPLLLCIENGGKLMAAVNGQWKIDSEIFVRSTPDWDETYVETDELKRWLKARGVFPPFFFPQGDENGIMNADNPRYSAKLACALAAWKDVASPRKGKSVKQSLKDWVISNGVRFGLGEDGVVSETAAEEIAKIANWNLKGGATPTMVCDTPGGGSGVVLPKEPQNYTTICSDRTENQSSQDEDFPF
;
A
#
# COMPACT_ATOMS: atom_id res chain seq x y z
N MET A 1 14.67 -30.55 -6.17
CA MET A 1 13.69 -30.47 -7.27
C MET A 1 13.67 -29.00 -7.63
N SER A 2 14.46 -28.65 -8.63
CA SER A 2 14.62 -27.28 -9.10
C SER A 2 13.34 -26.92 -9.84
N ASP A 3 12.60 -25.94 -9.31
CA ASP A 3 11.53 -25.24 -10.00
C ASP A 3 12.13 -24.65 -11.27
N GLU A 4 11.99 -25.38 -12.36
CA GLU A 4 12.30 -24.91 -13.69
C GLU A 4 11.36 -23.75 -14.00
N ASP A 5 11.98 -22.59 -14.23
CA ASP A 5 11.45 -21.36 -14.80
C ASP A 5 10.56 -21.62 -16.01
N TYR A 6 9.30 -21.97 -15.77
CA TYR A 6 8.23 -21.61 -16.69
C TYR A 6 8.07 -20.10 -16.54
N GLY A 7 8.81 -19.36 -17.37
CA GLY A 7 8.66 -17.93 -17.61
C GLY A 7 7.27 -17.61 -18.15
N TYR A 8 6.26 -17.78 -17.30
CA TYR A 8 4.92 -17.31 -17.53
C TYR A 8 4.99 -15.81 -17.29
N TYR A 9 5.03 -15.02 -18.36
CA TYR A 9 4.80 -13.58 -18.35
C TYR A 9 3.33 -13.25 -17.97
N GLY A 10 2.79 -13.97 -16.99
CA GLY A 10 1.45 -13.81 -16.45
C GLY A 10 1.50 -13.11 -15.10
N VAL A 11 0.40 -12.44 -14.79
CA VAL A 11 0.11 -11.85 -13.48
C VAL A 11 0.38 -12.92 -12.41
N SER A 12 1.30 -12.64 -11.47
CA SER A 12 1.56 -13.60 -10.40
C SER A 12 0.32 -13.75 -9.52
N GLU A 13 0.17 -14.89 -8.85
CA GLU A 13 -0.99 -15.08 -7.96
C GLU A 13 -1.04 -14.00 -6.85
N MET A 14 0.12 -13.56 -6.37
CA MET A 14 0.22 -12.44 -5.43
C MET A 14 -0.25 -11.12 -6.04
N ASP A 15 -0.05 -10.89 -7.33
CA ASP A 15 -0.59 -9.72 -8.02
C ASP A 15 -2.12 -9.78 -8.17
N LEU A 16 -2.71 -10.97 -8.27
CA LEU A 16 -4.17 -11.13 -8.25
C LEU A 16 -4.74 -10.76 -6.87
N TRP A 17 -4.08 -11.14 -5.78
CA TRP A 17 -4.50 -10.75 -4.43
C TRP A 17 -4.43 -9.24 -4.20
N ARG A 18 -3.58 -8.51 -4.93
CA ARG A 18 -3.51 -7.04 -4.85
C ARG A 18 -4.71 -6.34 -5.47
N LEU A 19 -5.55 -7.05 -6.23
CA LEU A 19 -6.78 -6.51 -6.80
C LEU A 19 -7.92 -6.40 -5.77
N ALA A 20 -7.76 -6.97 -4.57
CA ALA A 20 -8.80 -6.95 -3.54
C ALA A 20 -8.89 -5.59 -2.82
N ASP A 21 -10.10 -5.04 -2.76
CA ASP A 21 -10.41 -3.79 -2.03
C ASP A 21 -10.53 -4.00 -0.52
N CYS A 22 -10.81 -5.24 -0.10
CA CYS A 22 -10.89 -5.64 1.30
C CYS A 22 -10.32 -7.03 1.52
N PHE A 23 -9.85 -7.28 2.74
CA PHE A 23 -9.32 -8.57 3.16
C PHE A 23 -9.99 -9.01 4.45
N SER A 24 -10.24 -10.32 4.60
CA SER A 24 -10.52 -10.85 5.93
C SER A 24 -9.34 -10.63 6.85
N VAL A 25 -9.57 -10.53 8.16
CA VAL A 25 -8.50 -10.30 9.14
C VAL A 25 -7.44 -11.41 9.06
N ILE A 26 -7.85 -12.65 8.82
CA ILE A 26 -6.92 -13.77 8.65
C ILE A 26 -6.08 -13.62 7.38
N ASN A 27 -6.69 -13.27 6.24
CA ASN A 27 -5.95 -13.08 4.99
C ASN A 27 -4.99 -11.88 5.07
N ALA A 28 -5.45 -10.76 5.62
CA ALA A 28 -4.62 -9.59 5.89
C ALA A 28 -3.41 -9.95 6.77
N ALA A 29 -3.64 -10.67 7.89
CA ALA A 29 -2.55 -11.09 8.78
C ALA A 29 -1.55 -12.02 8.06
N THR A 30 -2.04 -12.92 7.21
CA THR A 30 -1.22 -13.83 6.39
C THR A 30 -0.31 -13.03 5.44
N LEU A 31 -0.87 -12.06 4.72
CA LEU A 31 -0.15 -11.24 3.75
C LEU A 31 0.86 -10.29 4.41
N ILE A 32 0.52 -9.72 5.57
CA ILE A 32 1.44 -8.89 6.37
C ILE A 32 2.62 -9.72 6.87
N ALA A 33 2.39 -10.98 7.26
CA ALA A 33 3.45 -11.90 7.68
C ALA A 33 4.37 -12.36 6.52
N GLY A 34 4.08 -11.95 5.28
CA GLY A 34 4.81 -12.34 4.09
C GLY A 34 4.53 -13.79 3.66
N LEU A 35 3.34 -14.31 4.02
CA LEU A 35 2.92 -15.68 3.72
C LEU A 35 1.82 -15.67 2.64
N TRP A 36 1.70 -16.77 1.92
CA TRP A 36 0.66 -16.95 0.92
C TRP A 36 -0.63 -17.51 1.56
N PRO A 37 -1.82 -16.91 1.30
CA PRO A 37 -3.08 -17.41 1.84
C PRO A 37 -3.40 -18.87 1.49
N GLY A 38 -3.01 -19.36 0.31
CA GLY A 38 -3.27 -20.74 -0.09
C GLY A 38 -2.42 -21.80 0.62
N GLU A 39 -1.36 -21.39 1.30
CA GLU A 39 -0.48 -22.26 2.11
C GLU A 39 -1.05 -22.54 3.51
N ARG A 40 -2.10 -21.82 3.90
CA ARG A 40 -2.73 -21.88 5.21
C ARG A 40 -3.72 -23.04 5.27
N GLY A 41 -3.61 -23.86 6.30
CA GLY A 41 -4.64 -24.80 6.73
C GLY A 41 -5.25 -24.39 8.06
N TYR A 42 -6.46 -24.89 8.32
CA TYR A 42 -7.12 -24.79 9.62
C TYR A 42 -7.31 -26.20 10.18
N ASP A 43 -6.93 -26.38 11.44
CA ASP A 43 -7.16 -27.62 12.17
C ASP A 43 -8.33 -27.41 13.13
N GLU A 44 -9.49 -27.94 12.77
CA GLU A 44 -10.73 -27.87 13.57
C GLU A 44 -10.57 -28.53 14.94
N GLN A 45 -9.73 -29.56 15.06
CA GLN A 45 -9.56 -30.28 16.32
C GLN A 45 -8.84 -29.42 17.37
N TYR A 46 -7.90 -28.59 16.94
CA TYR A 46 -7.11 -27.73 17.81
C TYR A 46 -7.53 -26.25 17.74
N ASP A 47 -8.53 -25.93 16.93
CA ASP A 47 -9.01 -24.57 16.70
C ASP A 47 -7.85 -23.62 16.32
N SER A 48 -6.97 -24.09 15.43
CA SER A 48 -5.70 -23.41 15.15
C SER A 48 -5.28 -23.46 13.69
N TYR A 49 -4.64 -22.38 13.23
CA TYR A 49 -4.07 -22.32 11.88
C TYR A 49 -2.70 -22.99 11.85
N PHE A 50 -2.37 -23.59 10.71
CA PHE A 50 -1.05 -24.12 10.41
C PHE A 50 -0.61 -23.75 8.99
N PHE A 51 0.70 -23.78 8.72
CA PHE A 51 1.27 -23.50 7.41
C PHE A 51 2.16 -24.67 6.97
N ARG A 52 2.12 -25.05 5.69
CA ARG A 52 2.95 -26.16 5.17
C ARG A 52 3.88 -25.69 4.04
N PRO A 53 5.17 -26.08 4.06
CA PRO A 53 5.92 -26.60 5.19
C PRO A 53 6.29 -25.47 6.17
N ASP A 54 6.13 -25.71 7.48
CA ASP A 54 6.64 -24.86 8.55
C ASP A 54 7.41 -25.71 9.56
N ARG A 55 8.65 -26.08 9.21
CA ARG A 55 9.47 -26.96 10.06
C ARG A 55 9.97 -26.27 11.34
N THR A 56 10.06 -24.95 11.32
CA THR A 56 10.63 -24.14 12.41
C THR A 56 9.55 -23.52 13.30
N GLY A 57 8.29 -23.48 12.86
CA GLY A 57 7.21 -22.74 13.53
C GLY A 57 7.32 -21.22 13.33
N GLU A 58 8.25 -20.77 12.49
CA GLU A 58 8.52 -19.36 12.29
C GLU A 58 7.37 -18.69 11.51
N LYS A 59 6.80 -19.38 10.52
CA LYS A 59 5.66 -18.87 9.75
C LYS A 59 4.47 -18.66 10.69
N LEU A 60 4.15 -19.67 11.50
CA LEU A 60 3.06 -19.60 12.47
C LEU A 60 3.29 -18.50 13.52
N SER A 61 4.53 -18.33 14.00
CA SER A 61 4.86 -17.28 14.97
C SER A 61 4.64 -15.87 14.42
N ARG A 62 5.13 -15.59 13.20
CA ARG A 62 4.93 -14.30 12.52
C ARG A 62 3.45 -14.02 12.27
N PHE A 63 2.73 -15.01 11.74
CA PHE A 63 1.28 -14.90 11.52
C PHE A 63 0.53 -14.62 12.82
N SER A 64 0.81 -15.37 13.88
CA SER A 64 0.15 -15.23 15.18
C SER A 64 0.39 -13.86 15.79
N ALA A 65 1.62 -13.34 15.71
CA ALA A 65 1.96 -12.00 16.22
C ALA A 65 1.16 -10.90 15.50
N VAL A 66 1.06 -10.99 14.17
CA VAL A 66 0.28 -10.04 13.37
C VAL A 66 -1.21 -10.16 13.68
N LEU A 67 -1.75 -11.39 13.69
CA LEU A 67 -3.16 -11.65 13.93
C LEU A 67 -3.59 -11.11 15.29
N GLN A 68 -2.84 -11.38 16.35
CA GLN A 68 -3.13 -10.87 17.69
C GLN A 68 -3.09 -9.33 17.74
N SER A 69 -2.12 -8.71 17.07
CA SER A 69 -2.00 -7.26 16.99
C SER A 69 -3.18 -6.61 16.25
N MET A 70 -3.68 -7.26 15.19
CA MET A 70 -4.86 -6.83 14.45
C MET A 70 -6.12 -6.97 15.30
N LYS A 71 -6.35 -8.14 15.93
CA LYS A 71 -7.49 -8.37 16.84
C LYS A 71 -7.54 -7.31 17.94
N ALA A 72 -6.43 -7.07 18.61
CA ALA A 72 -6.34 -6.05 19.67
C ALA A 72 -6.61 -4.63 19.13
N SER A 73 -6.16 -4.31 17.91
CA SER A 73 -6.39 -3.00 17.30
C SER A 73 -7.84 -2.79 16.89
N ILE A 74 -8.50 -3.82 16.36
CA ILE A 74 -9.92 -3.78 15.98
C ILE A 74 -10.78 -3.65 17.24
N LEU A 75 -10.54 -4.48 18.25
CA LEU A 75 -11.28 -4.45 19.51
C LEU A 75 -11.08 -3.15 20.31
N SER A 76 -9.96 -2.45 20.09
CA SER A 76 -9.71 -1.12 20.69
C SER A 76 -10.08 0.05 19.77
N ASN A 77 -10.78 -0.21 18.66
CA ASN A 77 -11.21 0.78 17.67
C ASN A 77 -10.06 1.64 17.09
N LYS A 78 -8.86 1.05 16.98
CA LYS A 78 -7.66 1.65 16.37
C LYS A 78 -7.48 1.23 14.91
N LEU A 79 -8.18 0.19 14.48
CA LEU A 79 -8.24 -0.30 13.10
C LEU A 79 -9.72 -0.49 12.78
N GLU A 80 -10.24 0.26 11.83
CA GLU A 80 -11.63 0.12 11.42
C GLU A 80 -11.82 -1.20 10.67
N ALA A 81 -12.87 -1.96 11.04
CA ALA A 81 -13.18 -3.24 10.45
C ALA A 81 -14.69 -3.48 10.44
N ARG A 82 -15.17 -4.17 9.40
CA ARG A 82 -16.52 -4.69 9.35
C ARG A 82 -16.55 -6.05 10.04
N MET A 83 -16.96 -6.03 11.31
CA MET A 83 -17.01 -7.23 12.15
C MET A 83 -18.19 -8.14 11.77
N ALA A 84 -17.90 -9.42 11.61
CA ALA A 84 -18.90 -10.47 11.49
C ALA A 84 -18.96 -11.26 12.79
N PHE A 85 -20.17 -11.61 13.22
CA PHE A 85 -20.40 -12.42 14.41
C PHE A 85 -21.21 -13.64 14.00
N PRO A 86 -20.75 -14.86 14.34
CA PRO A 86 -21.53 -16.07 14.11
C PRO A 86 -22.87 -15.93 14.82
N SER A 87 -23.93 -16.23 14.09
CA SER A 87 -25.28 -16.26 14.64
C SER A 87 -25.97 -17.56 14.26
N ARG A 88 -26.75 -18.12 15.19
CA ARG A 88 -27.66 -19.22 14.91
C ARG A 88 -29.08 -18.84 15.32
N ILE A 89 -30.03 -19.42 14.60
CA ILE A 89 -31.45 -19.22 14.83
C ILE A 89 -32.00 -20.52 15.42
N ARG A 90 -32.60 -20.44 16.61
CA ARG A 90 -33.29 -21.57 17.21
C ARG A 90 -34.75 -21.56 16.76
N ASN A 91 -35.16 -22.63 16.08
CA ASN A 91 -36.54 -22.83 15.65
C ASN A 91 -37.19 -23.94 16.48
N GLY A 92 -37.81 -23.57 17.61
CA GLY A 92 -38.58 -24.51 18.44
C GLY A 92 -37.73 -25.48 19.29
N SER A 93 -38.34 -26.61 19.67
CA SER A 93 -37.82 -27.55 20.68
C SER A 93 -36.77 -28.55 20.17
N GLU A 94 -36.46 -28.57 18.88
CA GLU A 94 -35.60 -29.60 18.26
C GLU A 94 -34.10 -29.26 18.28
N ASP A 95 -33.71 -28.09 18.80
CA ASP A 95 -32.31 -27.71 18.87
C ASP A 95 -31.63 -28.35 20.10
N THR A 96 -30.95 -29.46 19.86
CA THR A 96 -30.09 -30.19 20.82
C THR A 96 -28.64 -29.69 20.82
N GLY A 97 -28.33 -28.61 20.08
CA GLY A 97 -27.02 -27.99 20.13
C GLY A 97 -26.67 -27.54 21.55
N SER A 98 -25.51 -27.95 22.07
CA SER A 98 -25.00 -27.46 23.35
C SER A 98 -24.78 -25.95 23.27
N TYR A 99 -25.35 -25.20 24.22
CA TYR A 99 -25.06 -23.78 24.40
C TYR A 99 -23.55 -23.57 24.48
N GLN A 100 -23.02 -22.71 23.63
CA GLN A 100 -21.66 -22.23 23.82
C GLN A 100 -21.68 -21.13 24.89
N SER A 101 -20.68 -21.13 25.77
CA SER A 101 -20.63 -20.22 26.91
C SER A 101 -20.50 -18.74 26.52
N ASP A 102 -20.18 -18.46 25.25
CA ASP A 102 -19.98 -17.12 24.70
C ASP A 102 -21.15 -16.62 23.83
N GLU A 103 -22.26 -17.39 23.76
CA GLU A 103 -23.47 -16.98 23.03
C GLU A 103 -24.31 -15.99 23.85
N LEU A 104 -24.57 -14.83 23.25
CA LEU A 104 -25.51 -13.85 23.74
C LEU A 104 -26.89 -14.13 23.15
N HIS A 105 -27.87 -14.36 24.02
CA HIS A 105 -29.27 -14.42 23.62
C HIS A 105 -29.79 -13.02 23.33
N ILE A 106 -30.20 -12.76 22.09
CA ILE A 106 -30.80 -11.50 21.69
C ILE A 106 -32.30 -11.74 21.48
N PRO A 107 -33.18 -11.25 22.38
CA PRO A 107 -34.62 -11.32 22.12
C PRO A 107 -34.94 -10.55 20.83
N GLN A 108 -35.98 -10.94 20.08
CA GLN A 108 -36.29 -10.35 18.77
C GLN A 108 -36.56 -8.83 18.81
N LEU A 109 -37.11 -8.31 19.91
CA LEU A 109 -37.58 -6.92 20.02
C LEU A 109 -36.46 -5.86 19.85
N PRO A 110 -35.27 -6.00 20.48
CA PRO A 110 -34.14 -5.09 20.23
C PRO A 110 -33.57 -5.09 18.80
N LEU A 111 -33.67 -6.20 18.05
CA LEU A 111 -33.11 -6.27 16.69
C LEU A 111 -33.95 -5.48 15.67
N LEU A 112 -35.27 -5.45 15.85
CA LEU A 112 -36.20 -4.64 15.05
C LEU A 112 -35.91 -3.12 15.20
N LEU A 113 -35.52 -2.67 16.39
CA LEU A 113 -35.22 -1.25 16.69
C LEU A 113 -33.90 -0.75 16.07
N CYS A 114 -32.91 -1.62 15.84
CA CYS A 114 -31.65 -1.23 15.20
C CYS A 114 -31.79 -0.97 13.69
N ILE A 115 -32.81 -1.55 13.04
CA ILE A 115 -33.06 -1.42 11.60
C ILE A 115 -33.60 -0.02 11.25
N GLU A 116 -34.36 0.62 12.15
CA GLU A 116 -34.96 1.95 11.90
C GLU A 116 -33.94 3.11 11.90
N ASN A 117 -32.75 2.92 12.48
CA ASN A 117 -31.71 3.97 12.60
C ASN A 117 -30.56 3.85 11.58
N GLY A 118 -30.78 3.18 10.45
CA GLY A 118 -29.78 3.11 9.36
C GLY A 118 -28.65 2.08 9.56
N GLY A 119 -28.71 1.29 10.65
CA GLY A 119 -27.88 0.09 10.79
C GLY A 119 -28.41 -1.01 9.88
N LYS A 120 -27.74 -1.28 8.76
CA LYS A 120 -28.06 -2.46 7.92
C LYS A 120 -27.63 -3.73 8.65
N LEU A 121 -28.55 -4.31 9.41
CA LEU A 121 -28.41 -5.68 9.88
C LEU A 121 -28.64 -6.61 8.67
N MET A 122 -27.56 -6.93 7.95
CA MET A 122 -27.56 -7.90 6.85
C MET A 122 -27.63 -9.32 7.43
N ALA A 123 -28.72 -9.66 8.12
CA ALA A 123 -29.00 -11.05 8.44
C ALA A 123 -29.51 -11.72 7.15
N ALA A 124 -28.56 -12.23 6.36
CA ALA A 124 -28.84 -13.02 5.17
C ALA A 124 -29.33 -14.41 5.60
N VAL A 125 -30.62 -14.54 5.90
CA VAL A 125 -31.29 -15.84 6.01
C VAL A 125 -32.54 -15.79 5.13
N ASN A 126 -32.37 -16.07 3.83
CA ASN A 126 -33.36 -16.51 2.84
C ASN A 126 -34.85 -16.11 3.06
N GLY A 127 -35.12 -14.86 3.43
CA GLY A 127 -36.45 -14.24 3.32
C GLY A 127 -37.59 -14.81 4.17
N GLN A 128 -37.35 -15.72 5.12
CA GLN A 128 -38.42 -16.28 5.96
C GLN A 128 -38.07 -16.23 7.45
N TRP A 129 -38.36 -15.08 8.07
CA TRP A 129 -38.34 -14.94 9.53
C TRP A 129 -39.64 -15.53 10.10
N LYS A 130 -39.53 -16.50 11.01
CA LYS A 130 -40.66 -16.88 11.86
C LYS A 130 -40.69 -15.95 13.08
N ILE A 131 -41.89 -15.51 13.45
CA ILE A 131 -42.13 -14.49 14.50
C ILE A 131 -41.75 -15.01 15.92
N ASP A 132 -41.31 -16.27 16.06
CA ASP A 132 -40.95 -16.88 17.36
C ASP A 132 -39.51 -17.45 17.41
N SER A 133 -38.64 -17.04 16.49
CA SER A 133 -37.26 -17.54 16.46
C SER A 133 -36.35 -16.77 17.44
N GLU A 134 -35.66 -17.50 18.33
CA GLU A 134 -34.62 -16.95 19.20
C GLU A 134 -33.30 -16.85 18.41
N ILE A 135 -32.60 -15.72 18.51
CA ILE A 135 -31.32 -15.49 17.84
C ILE A 135 -30.22 -15.51 18.90
N PHE A 136 -29.24 -16.37 18.66
CA PHE A 136 -28.03 -16.46 19.48
C PHE A 136 -26.88 -15.92 18.64
N VAL A 137 -26.19 -14.91 19.17
CA VAL A 137 -25.01 -14.33 18.52
C VAL A 137 -23.82 -14.58 19.41
N ARG A 138 -22.73 -15.11 18.87
CA ARG A 138 -21.49 -15.25 19.63
C ARG A 138 -20.91 -13.88 19.92
N SER A 139 -20.39 -13.71 21.13
CA SER A 139 -19.66 -12.50 21.52
C SER A 139 -18.29 -12.38 20.85
N THR A 140 -17.73 -13.51 20.42
CA THR A 140 -16.47 -13.56 19.69
C THR A 140 -16.70 -13.33 18.18
N PRO A 141 -15.98 -12.39 17.55
CA PRO A 141 -16.09 -12.17 16.10
C PRO A 141 -15.55 -13.37 15.32
N ASP A 142 -16.18 -13.65 14.18
CA ASP A 142 -15.62 -14.52 13.16
C ASP A 142 -14.54 -13.75 12.40
N TRP A 143 -13.28 -14.13 12.59
CA TRP A 143 -12.16 -13.41 12.01
C TRP A 143 -11.93 -13.74 10.54
N ASP A 144 -12.44 -14.87 10.04
CA ASP A 144 -12.42 -15.21 8.61
C ASP A 144 -13.50 -14.43 7.84
N GLU A 145 -14.59 -14.07 8.49
CA GLU A 145 -15.70 -13.26 7.93
C GLU A 145 -15.65 -11.77 8.36
N THR A 146 -14.68 -11.38 9.20
CA THR A 146 -14.45 -9.97 9.56
C THR A 146 -13.48 -9.36 8.56
N TYR A 147 -13.87 -8.24 7.94
CA TYR A 147 -13.11 -7.62 6.86
C TYR A 147 -12.54 -6.25 7.23
N VAL A 148 -11.39 -5.92 6.65
CA VAL A 148 -10.72 -4.62 6.73
C VAL A 148 -10.50 -4.09 5.31
N GLU A 149 -10.75 -2.81 5.09
CA GLU A 149 -10.48 -2.15 3.81
C GLU A 149 -8.97 -2.00 3.58
N THR A 150 -8.52 -2.17 2.33
CA THR A 150 -7.09 -2.15 1.98
C THR A 150 -6.42 -0.82 2.34
N ASP A 151 -7.11 0.31 2.13
CA ASP A 151 -6.56 1.64 2.42
C ASP A 151 -6.48 1.93 3.93
N GLU A 152 -7.48 1.48 4.69
CA GLU A 152 -7.48 1.50 6.16
C GLU A 152 -6.29 0.70 6.71
N LEU A 153 -6.09 -0.51 6.19
CA LEU A 153 -4.99 -1.38 6.59
C LEU A 153 -3.62 -0.74 6.29
N LYS A 154 -3.43 -0.17 5.09
CA LYS A 154 -2.19 0.52 4.71
C LYS A 154 -1.92 1.71 5.62
N ARG A 155 -2.93 2.53 5.92
CA ARG A 155 -2.78 3.67 6.83
C ARG A 155 -2.40 3.21 8.25
N TRP A 156 -3.03 2.15 8.75
CA TRP A 156 -2.73 1.58 10.06
C TRP A 156 -1.30 1.01 10.16
N LEU A 157 -0.82 0.36 9.09
CA LEU A 157 0.54 -0.16 8.96
C LEU A 157 1.57 0.98 8.91
N LYS A 158 1.33 2.01 8.08
CA LYS A 158 2.19 3.19 7.95
C LYS A 158 2.32 3.95 9.27
N ALA A 159 1.23 4.09 10.02
CA ALA A 159 1.24 4.71 11.36
C ALA A 159 2.11 3.95 12.38
N ARG A 160 2.38 2.67 12.15
CA ARG A 160 3.26 1.83 12.99
C ARG A 160 4.66 1.67 12.44
N GLY A 161 4.97 2.29 11.29
CA GLY A 161 6.27 2.14 10.62
C GLY A 161 6.52 0.73 10.09
N VAL A 162 5.47 -0.06 9.83
CA VAL A 162 5.57 -1.41 9.29
C VAL A 162 5.20 -1.37 7.81
N PHE A 163 6.07 -1.88 6.93
CA PHE A 163 5.89 -1.79 5.49
C PHE A 163 6.05 -3.17 4.82
N PRO A 164 5.05 -4.08 4.94
CA PRO A 164 5.14 -5.39 4.31
C PRO A 164 5.20 -5.25 2.78
N PRO A 165 6.08 -5.98 2.07
CA PRO A 165 6.26 -5.85 0.62
C PRO A 165 4.98 -6.06 -0.21
N PHE A 166 4.03 -6.85 0.29
CA PHE A 166 2.75 -7.07 -0.38
C PHE A 166 1.96 -5.76 -0.52
N PHE A 167 1.81 -5.00 0.57
CA PHE A 167 1.03 -3.75 0.63
C PHE A 167 1.85 -2.52 0.22
N PHE A 168 3.17 -2.60 0.36
CA PHE A 168 4.12 -1.53 0.05
C PHE A 168 5.26 -2.06 -0.82
N PRO A 169 5.03 -2.31 -2.13
CA PRO A 169 6.06 -2.85 -3.02
C PRO A 169 7.28 -1.94 -3.14
N GLN A 170 7.11 -0.63 -2.92
CA GLN A 170 8.18 0.37 -2.91
C GLN A 170 8.83 0.53 -1.52
N GLY A 171 8.35 -0.20 -0.50
CA GLY A 171 8.77 -0.07 0.89
C GLY A 171 8.25 1.20 1.55
N ASP A 172 8.98 1.65 2.58
CA ASP A 172 8.74 2.97 3.18
C ASP A 172 9.19 4.06 2.18
N GLU A 173 8.23 4.82 1.65
CA GLU A 173 8.50 5.99 0.81
C GLU A 173 9.42 7.01 1.51
N ASN A 174 9.40 7.05 2.84
CA ASN A 174 10.26 7.89 3.66
C ASN A 174 11.54 7.17 4.12
N GLY A 175 11.72 5.88 3.79
CA GLY A 175 12.89 5.11 4.15
C GLY A 175 14.18 5.68 3.53
N ILE A 176 14.06 6.38 2.40
CA ILE A 176 15.15 7.13 1.77
C ILE A 176 15.57 8.35 2.62
N MET A 177 14.65 8.90 3.41
CA MET A 177 14.90 10.03 4.31
C MET A 177 15.34 9.60 5.71
N ASN A 178 15.26 8.31 6.05
CA ASN A 178 15.67 7.81 7.36
C ASN A 178 17.19 7.69 7.45
N ALA A 179 17.82 8.49 8.32
CA ALA A 179 19.27 8.51 8.53
C ALA A 179 19.84 7.17 9.05
N ASP A 180 19.03 6.36 9.73
CA ASP A 180 19.44 5.05 10.26
C ASP A 180 19.38 3.93 9.21
N ASN A 181 18.90 4.22 8.00
CA ASN A 181 18.86 3.25 6.92
C ASN A 181 20.28 2.90 6.46
N PRO A 182 20.68 1.61 6.36
CA PRO A 182 22.00 1.21 5.84
C PRO A 182 22.32 1.74 4.44
N ARG A 183 21.29 2.10 3.66
CA ARG A 183 21.40 2.71 2.33
C ARG A 183 21.11 4.21 2.33
N TYR A 184 21.08 4.85 3.49
CA TYR A 184 20.86 6.29 3.60
C TYR A 184 21.96 7.05 2.86
N SER A 185 21.54 8.03 2.07
CA SER A 185 22.43 8.97 1.42
C SER A 185 21.97 10.38 1.73
N ALA A 186 22.78 11.10 2.52
CA ALA A 186 22.51 12.48 2.90
C ALA A 186 22.21 13.36 1.67
N LYS A 187 22.96 13.16 0.58
CA LYS A 187 22.75 13.89 -0.69
C LYS A 187 21.39 13.59 -1.30
N LEU A 188 20.99 12.33 -1.35
CA LEU A 188 19.70 11.92 -1.92
C LEU A 188 18.53 12.41 -1.06
N ALA A 189 18.61 12.22 0.25
CA ALA A 189 17.58 12.66 1.19
C ALA A 189 17.38 14.18 1.13
N CYS A 190 18.49 14.93 1.12
CA CYS A 190 18.46 16.39 0.99
C CYS A 190 17.91 16.84 -0.37
N ALA A 191 18.29 16.18 -1.47
CA ALA A 191 17.76 16.46 -2.80
C ALA A 191 16.24 16.26 -2.87
N LEU A 192 15.75 15.13 -2.36
CA LEU A 192 14.33 14.82 -2.32
C LEU A 192 13.56 15.80 -1.44
N ALA A 193 14.12 16.19 -0.29
CA ALA A 193 13.51 17.17 0.60
C ALA A 193 13.47 18.57 -0.03
N ALA A 194 14.53 19.00 -0.69
CA ALA A 194 14.57 20.27 -1.42
C ALA A 194 13.53 20.31 -2.55
N TRP A 195 13.41 19.20 -3.29
CA TRP A 195 12.43 19.02 -4.35
C TRP A 195 10.98 19.10 -3.85
N LYS A 196 10.69 18.49 -2.69
CA LYS A 196 9.36 18.55 -2.06
C LYS A 196 9.00 19.94 -1.52
N ASP A 197 9.97 20.67 -0.96
CA ASP A 197 9.71 21.94 -0.25
C ASP A 197 9.66 23.15 -1.20
N VAL A 198 10.54 23.19 -2.21
CA VAL A 198 10.61 24.31 -3.15
C VAL A 198 9.58 24.11 -4.27
N ALA A 199 8.28 24.33 -4.02
CA ALA A 199 7.27 24.17 -5.08
C ALA A 199 7.36 25.24 -6.19
N SER A 200 7.94 26.41 -5.89
CA SER A 200 8.12 27.51 -6.83
C SER A 200 9.43 28.27 -6.58
N PRO A 201 10.06 28.85 -7.62
CA PRO A 201 11.27 29.64 -7.44
C PRO A 201 10.99 30.92 -6.64
N ARG A 202 11.96 31.35 -5.84
CA ARG A 202 11.90 32.65 -5.17
C ARG A 202 11.91 33.78 -6.21
N LYS A 203 11.25 34.90 -5.90
CA LYS A 203 11.19 36.08 -6.78
C LYS A 203 12.59 36.49 -7.24
N GLY A 204 12.77 36.62 -8.57
CA GLY A 204 14.04 37.02 -9.19
C GLY A 204 15.13 35.95 -9.19
N LYS A 205 14.85 34.71 -8.78
CA LYS A 205 15.81 33.61 -8.80
C LYS A 205 15.34 32.49 -9.72
N SER A 206 16.30 31.78 -10.32
CA SER A 206 16.00 30.51 -10.99
C SER A 206 15.57 29.44 -9.97
N VAL A 207 14.88 28.40 -10.45
CA VAL A 207 14.54 27.23 -9.63
C VAL A 207 15.81 26.63 -9.03
N LYS A 208 16.85 26.47 -9.85
CA LYS A 208 18.16 25.98 -9.43
C LYS A 208 18.79 26.82 -8.32
N GLN A 209 18.79 28.16 -8.44
CA GLN A 209 19.29 29.04 -7.37
C GLN A 209 18.45 28.92 -6.09
N SER A 210 17.12 28.83 -6.23
CA SER A 210 16.23 28.66 -5.08
C SER A 210 16.48 27.35 -4.35
N LEU A 211 16.74 26.27 -5.09
CA LEU A 211 17.14 24.98 -4.55
C LEU A 211 18.51 25.03 -3.88
N LYS A 212 19.50 25.66 -4.52
CA LYS A 212 20.84 25.84 -3.94
C LYS A 212 20.77 26.57 -2.60
N ASP A 213 20.06 27.69 -2.54
CA ASP A 213 19.87 28.46 -1.30
C ASP A 213 19.18 27.63 -0.22
N TRP A 214 18.18 26.84 -0.61
CA TRP A 214 17.47 25.94 0.29
C TRP A 214 18.40 24.88 0.88
N VAL A 215 19.22 24.25 0.03
CA VAL A 215 20.18 23.22 0.44
C VAL A 215 21.25 23.79 1.36
N ILE A 216 21.78 24.99 1.10
CA ILE A 216 22.72 25.66 2.01
C ILE A 216 22.08 25.88 3.39
N SER A 217 20.81 26.26 3.42
CA SER A 217 20.09 26.58 4.66
C SER A 217 19.67 25.34 5.47
N ASN A 218 19.43 24.21 4.80
CA ASN A 218 18.81 23.03 5.41
C ASN A 218 19.69 21.76 5.37
N GLY A 219 20.75 21.74 4.57
CA GLY A 219 21.53 20.53 4.28
C GLY A 219 22.16 19.91 5.54
N VAL A 220 22.57 20.73 6.50
CA VAL A 220 23.19 20.28 7.76
C VAL A 220 22.32 19.27 8.50
N ARG A 221 20.99 19.45 8.51
CA ARG A 221 20.05 18.56 9.20
C ARG A 221 19.99 17.14 8.60
N PHE A 222 20.46 17.00 7.36
CA PHE A 222 20.56 15.71 6.66
C PHE A 222 21.95 15.08 6.78
N GLY A 223 22.87 15.71 7.51
CA GLY A 223 24.29 15.33 7.56
C GLY A 223 25.10 15.85 6.38
N LEU A 224 24.59 16.85 5.65
CA LEU A 224 25.35 17.53 4.60
C LEU A 224 26.12 18.70 5.22
N GLY A 225 27.39 18.49 5.56
CA GLY A 225 28.28 19.56 6.00
C GLY A 225 29.38 19.08 6.92
N GLU A 226 30.53 19.74 6.84
CA GLU A 226 31.60 19.67 7.83
C GLU A 226 31.48 20.90 8.72
N ASP A 227 31.64 20.75 10.03
CA ASP A 227 31.51 21.84 11.03
C ASP A 227 30.18 22.61 11.00
N GLY A 228 29.11 21.97 10.54
CA GLY A 228 27.78 22.58 10.48
C GLY A 228 27.58 23.54 9.31
N VAL A 229 28.45 23.52 8.30
CA VAL A 229 28.30 24.32 7.08
C VAL A 229 28.23 23.41 5.85
N VAL A 230 27.21 23.62 5.02
CA VAL A 230 27.05 22.90 3.74
C VAL A 230 28.04 23.48 2.73
N SER A 231 28.86 22.64 2.10
CA SER A 231 29.76 23.10 1.05
C SER A 231 28.98 23.59 -0.18
N GLU A 232 29.42 24.71 -0.77
CA GLU A 232 28.74 25.31 -1.91
C GLU A 232 28.68 24.36 -3.12
N THR A 233 29.74 23.57 -3.33
CA THR A 233 29.82 22.55 -4.37
C THR A 233 28.76 21.48 -4.19
N ALA A 234 28.54 20.99 -2.95
CA ALA A 234 27.52 19.98 -2.69
C ALA A 234 26.11 20.53 -2.89
N ALA A 235 25.86 21.79 -2.48
CA ALA A 235 24.59 22.46 -2.74
C ALA A 235 24.32 22.64 -4.24
N GLU A 236 25.34 22.98 -5.02
CA GLU A 236 25.26 23.12 -6.48
C GLU A 236 24.96 21.76 -7.17
N GLU A 237 25.59 20.67 -6.74
CA GLU A 237 25.33 19.32 -7.24
C GLU A 237 23.88 18.89 -6.97
N ILE A 238 23.42 19.05 -5.73
CA ILE A 238 22.05 18.68 -5.35
C ILE A 238 21.03 19.53 -6.11
N ALA A 239 21.27 20.84 -6.23
CA ALA A 239 20.39 21.73 -6.98
C ALA A 239 20.30 21.36 -8.46
N LYS A 240 21.36 20.81 -9.08
CA LYS A 240 21.31 20.29 -10.46
C LYS A 240 20.40 19.06 -10.56
N ILE A 241 20.46 18.15 -9.60
CA ILE A 241 19.66 16.91 -9.58
C ILE A 241 18.19 17.22 -9.29
N ALA A 242 17.92 18.10 -8.32
CA ALA A 242 16.57 18.42 -7.87
C ALA A 242 15.82 19.42 -8.77
N ASN A 243 16.45 20.02 -9.78
CA ASN A 243 15.81 21.04 -10.61
C ASN A 243 14.79 20.44 -11.60
N TRP A 244 13.49 20.58 -11.33
CA TRP A 244 12.41 20.16 -12.25
C TRP A 244 12.20 21.11 -13.43
N ASN A 245 12.78 22.31 -13.42
CA ASN A 245 12.69 23.21 -14.57
C ASN A 245 13.79 22.89 -15.59
N LEU A 246 13.41 22.07 -16.58
CA LEU A 246 14.28 21.61 -17.66
C LEU A 246 14.54 22.67 -18.75
N LYS A 247 13.75 23.75 -18.78
CA LYS A 247 13.97 24.85 -19.73
C LYS A 247 15.13 25.71 -19.24
N GLY A 248 16.33 25.32 -19.64
CA GLY A 248 17.55 26.10 -19.45
C GLY A 248 17.47 27.40 -20.25
N GLY A 249 17.07 28.48 -19.59
CA GLY A 249 17.09 29.83 -20.14
C GLY A 249 17.27 30.83 -18.99
N ALA A 250 18.00 31.92 -19.25
CA ALA A 250 18.18 32.99 -18.29
C ALA A 250 16.81 33.42 -17.73
N THR A 251 16.68 33.51 -16.40
CA THR A 251 15.54 34.14 -15.76
C THR A 251 15.32 35.50 -16.41
N PRO A 252 14.09 35.85 -16.85
CA PRO A 252 13.82 37.15 -17.42
C PRO A 252 14.30 38.20 -16.43
N THR A 253 15.37 38.90 -16.78
CA THR A 253 15.77 40.10 -16.05
C THR A 253 14.54 40.99 -16.11
N MET A 254 13.95 41.34 -14.96
CA MET A 254 12.96 42.40 -14.92
C MET A 254 13.67 43.65 -15.41
N VAL A 255 13.54 43.94 -16.69
CA VAL A 255 14.06 45.16 -17.30
C VAL A 255 13.15 46.25 -16.77
N CYS A 256 13.69 47.11 -15.93
CA CYS A 256 13.05 48.37 -15.59
C CYS A 256 12.88 49.14 -16.91
N ASP A 257 11.65 49.45 -17.29
CA ASP A 257 11.30 50.05 -18.58
C ASP A 257 12.16 51.29 -18.87
N THR A 258 13.05 51.18 -19.85
CA THR A 258 13.55 52.33 -20.59
C THR A 258 13.28 52.07 -22.08
N PRO A 259 12.55 52.95 -22.78
CA PRO A 259 12.17 52.70 -24.17
C PRO A 259 13.32 53.08 -25.11
N GLY A 260 13.78 52.15 -25.95
CA GLY A 260 14.61 52.53 -27.10
C GLY A 260 15.42 51.42 -27.77
N GLY A 261 14.81 50.77 -28.76
CA GLY A 261 15.45 50.46 -30.05
C GLY A 261 16.46 49.30 -30.14
N GLY A 262 16.15 48.30 -30.97
CA GLY A 262 17.17 47.39 -31.53
C GLY A 262 16.66 45.99 -31.87
N SER A 263 16.20 45.82 -33.10
CA SER A 263 15.72 44.56 -33.68
C SER A 263 16.86 43.55 -33.88
N GLY A 264 16.62 42.28 -33.55
CA GLY A 264 17.53 41.17 -33.80
C GLY A 264 16.89 39.83 -33.46
N VAL A 265 16.02 39.32 -34.34
CA VAL A 265 15.40 37.99 -34.19
C VAL A 265 16.41 36.92 -34.59
N VAL A 266 17.01 36.25 -33.60
CA VAL A 266 17.75 35.00 -33.79
C VAL A 266 16.81 33.85 -33.49
N LEU A 267 16.44 33.10 -34.54
CA LEU A 267 15.66 31.87 -34.43
C LEU A 267 16.45 30.80 -33.65
N PRO A 268 15.85 30.11 -32.67
CA PRO A 268 16.50 29.03 -31.95
C PRO A 268 16.74 27.84 -32.87
N LYS A 269 17.94 27.26 -32.82
CA LYS A 269 18.24 25.98 -33.47
C LYS A 269 17.37 24.89 -32.85
N GLU A 270 16.74 24.08 -33.71
CA GLU A 270 15.95 22.93 -33.30
C GLU A 270 16.78 21.95 -32.46
N PRO A 271 16.20 21.37 -31.39
CA PRO A 271 16.85 20.31 -30.64
C PRO A 271 16.98 19.06 -31.51
N GLN A 272 18.22 18.56 -31.65
CA GLN A 272 18.50 17.25 -32.20
C GLN A 272 18.02 16.20 -31.19
N ASN A 273 16.73 15.85 -31.26
CA ASN A 273 16.19 14.71 -30.53
C ASN A 273 16.78 13.42 -31.10
N TYR A 274 17.22 12.55 -30.20
CA TYR A 274 17.72 11.22 -30.46
C TYR A 274 16.75 10.47 -31.39
N THR A 275 17.26 10.02 -32.53
CA THR A 275 16.59 9.06 -33.40
C THR A 275 16.37 7.79 -32.60
N THR A 276 15.13 7.55 -32.17
CA THR A 276 14.71 6.24 -31.69
C THR A 276 14.82 5.28 -32.86
N ILE A 277 15.82 4.41 -32.81
CA ILE A 277 15.91 3.26 -33.71
C ILE A 277 14.81 2.30 -33.27
N CYS A 278 13.59 2.51 -33.76
CA CYS A 278 12.61 1.43 -33.87
C CYS A 278 13.12 0.51 -34.98
N SER A 279 13.79 -0.57 -34.59
CA SER A 279 13.99 -1.69 -35.50
C SER A 279 12.64 -2.34 -35.72
N ASP A 280 12.01 -2.00 -36.84
CA ASP A 280 11.01 -2.83 -37.50
C ASP A 280 11.57 -4.24 -37.64
N ARG A 281 10.94 -5.20 -36.96
CA ARG A 281 11.11 -6.61 -37.29
C ARG A 281 9.87 -7.02 -38.06
N THR A 282 10.03 -6.91 -39.37
CA THR A 282 9.17 -7.47 -40.39
C THR A 282 8.79 -8.91 -40.08
N GLU A 283 7.51 -9.16 -40.34
CA GLU A 283 6.88 -10.44 -40.57
C GLU A 283 7.81 -11.43 -41.28
N ASN A 284 7.84 -12.66 -40.78
CA ASN A 284 8.02 -13.80 -41.67
C ASN A 284 6.99 -14.85 -41.29
N GLN A 285 6.00 -14.98 -42.16
CA GLN A 285 5.08 -16.11 -42.24
C GLN A 285 5.90 -17.38 -42.50
N SER A 286 5.63 -18.44 -41.76
CA SER A 286 5.78 -19.80 -42.26
C SER A 286 4.69 -20.66 -41.67
N SER A 287 3.66 -20.85 -42.49
CA SER A 287 2.67 -21.90 -42.43
C SER A 287 3.35 -23.26 -42.28
N GLN A 288 2.93 -24.06 -41.31
CA GLN A 288 2.89 -25.51 -41.44
C GLN A 288 1.63 -26.02 -40.76
N ASP A 289 0.71 -26.44 -41.62
CA ASP A 289 -0.28 -27.47 -41.36
C ASP A 289 0.42 -28.73 -40.84
N GLU A 290 -0.04 -29.31 -39.74
CA GLU A 290 0.16 -30.73 -39.46
C GLU A 290 -1.11 -31.25 -38.75
N ASP A 291 -1.71 -32.21 -39.42
CA ASP A 291 -2.88 -33.00 -39.05
C ASP A 291 -2.74 -33.70 -37.69
N PHE A 292 -3.82 -33.75 -36.92
CA PHE A 292 -4.00 -34.78 -35.90
C PHE A 292 -5.30 -35.56 -36.16
N PRO A 293 -5.19 -36.87 -36.48
CA PRO A 293 -6.34 -37.76 -36.56
C PRO A 293 -6.65 -38.41 -35.20
N PHE A 294 -7.96 -38.48 -34.91
CA PHE A 294 -8.69 -39.34 -33.95
C PHE A 294 -8.28 -39.38 -32.47
#